data_AF-A0A932T2R5-F1
#
_entry.id   AF-A0A932T2R5-F1
#
_cell.length_a   1.000
_cell.length_b   1.000
_cell.length_c   1.000
_cell.angle_alpha   90.00
_cell.angle_beta   90.00
_cell.angle_gamma   90.00
#
_symmetry.space_group_name_H-M   'P 1'
#
loop_
_entity.id
_entity.type
_entity.pdbx_description
1 polymer ?
#
loop_
_entity_poly.entity_id
_entity_poly.type
_entity_poly.pdbx_seq_one_letter_code
_entity_poly.pdbx_strand_id
1 'polypeptide(L)'
;MPVKRTWLAIVVLAVISLLGDFICRLQGDSAGHDKLMQTAGERVHLLPDRIEGWRKAQSEPLTEDVLRMLQCREHESRVYVDDRTGESVTLILLAGKAGPLLAHTPEVCYSSVDYECVEPAHPETIRGTGDSANAFNAGASRRGPGWLPIIHD
;
A
#
# COMPACT_ATOMS: atom_id res chain seq x y z
N MET A 1 21.25 -47.89 28.33
CA MET A 1 20.07 -47.04 28.63
C MET A 1 19.98 -45.84 27.66
N PRO A 2 19.72 -46.06 26.35
CA PRO A 2 19.73 -44.98 25.34
C PRO A 2 18.48 -44.09 25.35
N VAL A 3 17.34 -44.60 25.84
CA VAL A 3 16.04 -43.91 25.84
C VAL A 3 16.07 -42.57 26.59
N LYS A 4 16.83 -42.47 27.70
CA LYS A 4 16.87 -41.24 28.51
C LYS A 4 17.58 -40.07 27.81
N ARG A 5 18.57 -40.34 26.94
CA ARG A 5 19.28 -39.28 26.19
C ARG A 5 18.48 -38.77 25.01
N THR A 6 17.72 -39.62 24.33
CA THR A 6 16.85 -39.21 23.21
C THR A 6 15.68 -38.35 23.69
N TRP A 7 15.05 -38.69 24.82
CA TRP A 7 14.00 -37.84 25.40
C TRP A 7 14.52 -36.48 25.83
N LEU A 8 15.71 -36.41 26.42
CA LEU A 8 16.33 -35.15 26.79
C LEU A 8 16.59 -34.26 25.56
N ALA A 9 17.08 -34.84 24.46
CA ALA A 9 17.30 -34.11 23.21
C ALA A 9 16.00 -33.58 22.60
N ILE A 10 14.91 -34.36 22.64
CA ILE A 10 13.59 -33.94 22.15
C ILE A 10 13.05 -32.77 22.99
N VAL A 11 13.14 -32.86 24.31
CA VAL A 11 12.69 -31.79 25.21
C VAL A 11 13.48 -30.50 24.97
N VAL A 12 14.81 -30.61 24.81
CA VAL A 12 15.66 -29.43 24.52
C VAL A 12 15.29 -28.81 23.17
N LEU A 13 15.09 -29.61 22.13
CA LEU A 13 14.64 -29.10 20.82
C LEU A 13 13.26 -28.42 20.91
N ALA A 14 12.31 -29.01 21.63
CA ALA A 14 11.00 -28.42 21.83
C ALA A 14 11.08 -27.08 22.56
N VAL A 15 11.89 -26.99 23.61
CA VAL A 15 12.11 -25.75 24.37
C VAL A 15 12.76 -24.66 23.50
N ILE A 16 13.79 -25.01 22.71
CA ILE A 16 14.45 -24.05 21.83
C ILE A 16 13.47 -23.52 20.77
N SER A 17 12.66 -24.38 20.15
CA SER A 17 11.67 -23.97 19.15
C SER A 17 10.59 -23.06 19.75
N LEU A 18 10.07 -23.39 20.93
CA LEU A 18 9.06 -22.57 21.62
C LEU A 18 9.62 -21.23 22.08
N LEU A 19 10.86 -21.22 22.59
CA LEU A 19 11.53 -19.99 23.01
C LEU A 19 11.87 -19.11 21.81
N GLY A 20 12.27 -19.71 20.68
CA GLY A 20 12.48 -19.01 19.41
C GLY A 20 11.20 -18.33 18.92
N ASP A 21 10.07 -19.05 18.87
CA ASP A 21 8.77 -18.47 18.47
C ASP A 21 8.35 -17.33 19.41
N PHE A 22 8.55 -17.49 20.71
CA PHE A 22 8.25 -16.47 21.70
C PHE A 22 9.08 -15.20 21.53
N ILE A 23 10.41 -15.34 21.30
CA ILE A 23 11.29 -14.20 21.05
C ILE A 23 10.94 -13.52 19.73
N CYS A 24 10.66 -14.26 18.66
CA CYS A 24 10.24 -13.70 17.37
C CYS A 24 8.93 -12.91 17.50
N ARG A 25 7.96 -13.39 18.29
CA ARG A 25 6.71 -12.67 18.55
C ARG A 25 6.90 -11.43 19.40
N LEU A 26 7.83 -11.45 20.36
CA LEU A 26 8.16 -10.27 21.18
C LEU A 26 8.92 -9.21 20.40
N GLN A 27 9.79 -9.60 19.47
CA GLN A 27 10.52 -8.68 18.60
C GLN A 27 9.66 -8.16 17.44
N GLY A 28 8.56 -8.84 17.12
CA GLY A 28 7.55 -8.34 16.21
C GLY A 28 6.79 -7.17 16.85
N ASP A 29 7.26 -5.94 16.60
CA ASP A 29 6.63 -4.68 17.02
C ASP A 29 5.27 -4.45 16.31
N SER A 30 4.32 -5.35 16.55
CA SER A 30 2.98 -5.30 15.97
C SER A 30 2.16 -4.15 16.54
N ALA A 31 2.32 -3.86 17.84
CA ALA A 31 1.57 -2.80 18.51
C ALA A 31 1.96 -1.39 18.01
N GLY A 32 3.26 -1.12 17.81
CA GLY A 32 3.72 0.14 17.23
C GLY A 32 3.28 0.30 15.78
N HIS A 33 3.41 -0.76 14.98
CA HIS A 33 2.97 -0.78 13.59
C HIS A 33 1.45 -0.58 13.45
N ASP A 34 0.65 -1.23 14.30
CA ASP A 34 -0.81 -1.11 14.26
C ASP A 34 -1.27 0.32 14.56
N LYS A 35 -0.66 0.96 15.56
CA LYS A 35 -0.97 2.35 15.91
C LYS A 35 -0.56 3.33 14.81
N LEU A 36 0.58 3.12 14.16
CA LEU A 36 1.01 3.91 13.01
C LEU A 36 0.04 3.76 11.84
N MET A 37 -0.40 2.54 11.54
CA MET A 37 -1.36 2.27 10.46
C MET A 37 -2.74 2.88 10.75
N GLN A 38 -3.20 2.81 12.00
CA GLN A 38 -4.43 3.47 12.40
C GLN A 38 -4.34 5.00 12.21
N THR A 39 -3.24 5.60 12.67
CA THR A 39 -2.99 7.05 12.52
C THR A 39 -2.89 7.45 11.05
N ALA A 40 -2.22 6.64 10.22
CA ALA A 40 -2.13 6.87 8.78
C ALA A 40 -3.51 6.81 8.13
N GLY A 41 -4.33 5.84 8.52
CA GLY A 41 -5.69 5.68 8.03
C GLY A 41 -6.60 6.87 8.37
N GLU A 42 -6.57 7.34 9.62
CA GLU A 42 -7.31 8.55 10.02
C GLU A 42 -6.90 9.78 9.19
N ARG A 43 -5.62 9.89 8.83
CA ARG A 43 -5.09 11.00 8.03
C ARG A 43 -5.48 10.93 6.56
N VAL A 44 -5.74 9.74 6.00
CA VAL A 44 -6.15 9.57 4.60
C VAL A 44 -7.44 10.35 4.33
N HIS A 45 -8.38 10.37 5.28
CA HIS A 45 -9.63 11.11 5.16
C HIS A 45 -9.50 12.64 5.24
N LEU A 46 -8.35 13.15 5.69
CA LEU A 46 -8.08 14.59 5.78
C LEU A 46 -7.70 15.22 4.44
N LEU A 47 -7.75 14.45 3.34
CA LEU A 47 -7.54 15.00 2.00
C LEU A 47 -8.49 16.20 1.77
N PRO A 48 -7.96 17.37 1.38
CA PRO A 48 -8.78 18.55 1.21
C PRO A 48 -9.63 18.45 -0.06
N ASP A 49 -10.83 19.04 -0.04
CA ASP A 49 -11.69 19.10 -1.24
C ASP A 49 -11.14 20.07 -2.31
N ARG A 50 -10.14 20.89 -1.97
CA ARG A 50 -9.43 21.77 -2.89
C ARG A 50 -7.93 21.68 -2.71
N ILE A 51 -7.22 21.53 -3.83
CA ILE A 51 -5.75 21.53 -3.90
C ILE A 51 -5.40 22.55 -4.98
N GLU A 52 -5.08 23.77 -4.56
CA GLU A 52 -4.84 24.90 -5.47
C GLU A 52 -6.00 25.09 -6.47
N GLY A 53 -5.72 24.98 -7.78
CA GLY A 53 -6.72 25.09 -8.85
C GLY A 53 -7.60 23.84 -9.03
N TRP A 54 -7.34 22.76 -8.29
CA TRP A 54 -8.09 21.51 -8.39
C TRP A 54 -9.19 21.45 -7.34
N ARG A 55 -10.40 21.08 -7.76
CA ARG A 55 -11.52 20.80 -6.84
C ARG A 55 -11.93 19.35 -6.93
N LYS A 56 -12.32 18.77 -5.79
CA LYS A 56 -12.98 17.47 -5.74
C LYS A 56 -14.29 17.55 -6.52
N ALA A 57 -14.42 16.73 -7.55
CA ALA A 57 -15.64 16.57 -8.31
C ALA A 57 -16.53 15.47 -7.74
N GLN A 58 -15.94 14.32 -7.41
CA GLN A 58 -16.65 13.17 -6.84
C GLN A 58 -15.73 12.28 -6.01
N SER A 59 -16.35 11.45 -5.16
CA SER A 59 -15.71 10.30 -4.52
C SER A 59 -16.11 9.04 -5.28
N GLU A 60 -15.13 8.18 -5.57
CA GLU A 60 -15.33 6.91 -6.27
C GLU A 60 -14.90 5.78 -5.35
N PRO A 61 -15.79 5.27 -4.48
CA PRO A 61 -15.41 4.22 -3.53
C PRO A 61 -14.92 2.98 -4.28
N LEU A 62 -13.88 2.34 -3.74
CA LEU A 62 -13.39 1.07 -4.26
C LEU A 62 -14.46 -0.01 -4.00
N THR A 63 -14.54 -0.99 -4.90
CA THR A 63 -15.49 -2.09 -4.71
C THR A 63 -15.04 -3.00 -3.56
N GLU A 64 -16.00 -3.70 -2.95
CA GLU A 64 -15.72 -4.62 -1.84
C GLU A 64 -14.71 -5.72 -2.23
N ASP A 65 -14.73 -6.18 -3.47
CA ASP A 65 -13.77 -7.16 -3.97
C ASP A 65 -12.36 -6.59 -4.06
N VAL A 66 -12.21 -5.34 -4.51
CA VAL A 66 -10.92 -4.64 -4.53
C VAL A 66 -10.40 -4.42 -3.11
N LEU A 67 -11.26 -3.99 -2.18
CA LEU A 67 -10.88 -3.80 -0.78
C LEU A 67 -10.41 -5.11 -0.13
N ARG A 68 -11.14 -6.21 -0.37
CA ARG A 68 -10.77 -7.54 0.12
C ARG A 68 -9.45 -8.02 -0.45
N MET A 69 -9.20 -7.77 -1.74
CA MET A 69 -7.96 -8.14 -2.40
C MET A 69 -6.77 -7.36 -1.83
N LEU A 70 -6.90 -6.04 -1.70
CA LEU A 70 -5.83 -5.15 -1.23
C LEU A 70 -5.56 -5.29 0.27
N GLN A 71 -6.53 -5.79 1.04
CA GLN A 71 -6.50 -5.83 2.50
C GLN A 71 -6.07 -4.48 3.10
N CYS A 72 -6.43 -3.37 2.44
CA CYS A 72 -6.17 -2.03 2.93
C CYS A 72 -7.01 -1.79 4.19
N ARG A 73 -6.45 -1.09 5.17
CA ARG A 73 -7.18 -0.72 6.38
C ARG A 73 -8.09 0.47 6.12
N GLU A 74 -7.53 1.51 5.50
CA GLU A 74 -8.24 2.73 5.16
C GLU A 74 -7.84 3.17 3.75
N HIS A 75 -8.75 3.89 3.08
CA HIS A 75 -8.55 4.37 1.72
C HIS A 75 -9.38 5.61 1.42
N GLU A 76 -8.93 6.35 0.42
CA GLU A 76 -9.69 7.41 -0.24
C GLU A 76 -9.53 7.29 -1.75
N SER A 77 -10.62 7.50 -2.48
CA SER A 77 -10.61 7.49 -3.93
C SER A 77 -11.51 8.62 -4.43
N ARG A 78 -10.91 9.57 -5.14
CA ARG A 78 -11.51 10.86 -5.48
C ARG A 78 -11.12 11.27 -6.88
N VAL A 79 -12.03 11.93 -7.58
CA VAL A 79 -11.73 12.62 -8.83
C VAL A 79 -11.60 14.11 -8.54
N TYR A 80 -10.49 14.69 -8.94
CA TYR A 80 -10.26 16.13 -8.95
C TYR A 80 -10.36 16.67 -10.38
N VAL A 81 -10.87 17.89 -10.52
CA VAL A 81 -10.95 18.61 -11.78
C VAL A 81 -10.25 19.96 -11.63
N ASP A 82 -9.38 20.30 -12.58
CA ASP A 82 -8.73 21.61 -12.65
C ASP A 82 -9.76 22.66 -13.10
N ASP A 83 -9.98 23.69 -12.29
CA ASP A 83 -11.00 24.72 -12.53
C ASP A 83 -10.68 25.60 -13.77
N ARG A 84 -9.45 25.58 -14.29
CA ARG A 84 -8.99 26.39 -15.42
C ARG A 84 -8.96 25.61 -16.73
N THR A 85 -8.49 24.36 -16.72
CA THR A 85 -8.36 23.53 -17.94
C THR A 85 -9.53 22.57 -18.12
N GLY A 86 -10.24 22.22 -17.05
CA GLY A 86 -11.27 21.18 -17.05
C GLY A 86 -10.69 19.75 -17.10
N GLU A 87 -9.37 19.60 -17.03
CA GLU A 87 -8.73 18.28 -16.94
C GLU A 87 -9.08 17.59 -15.62
N SER A 88 -9.14 16.25 -15.65
CA SER A 88 -9.51 15.44 -14.48
C SER A 88 -8.42 14.46 -14.10
N VAL A 89 -8.21 14.28 -12.80
CA VAL A 89 -7.29 13.28 -12.23
C VAL A 89 -8.03 12.45 -11.19
N THR A 90 -7.95 11.13 -11.30
CA THR A 90 -8.37 10.20 -10.25
C THR A 90 -7.21 9.97 -9.29
N LEU A 91 -7.41 10.32 -8.02
CA LEU A 91 -6.48 10.09 -6.92
C LEU A 91 -6.99 8.92 -6.08
N ILE A 92 -6.15 7.92 -5.88
CA ILE A 92 -6.39 6.82 -4.94
C ILE A 92 -5.27 6.85 -3.89
N LEU A 93 -5.64 6.98 -2.63
CA LEU A 93 -4.72 6.94 -1.48
C LEU A 93 -5.08 5.74 -0.62
N LEU A 94 -4.08 4.90 -0.33
CA LEU A 94 -4.27 3.64 0.39
C LEU A 94 -3.34 3.61 1.62
N ALA A 95 -3.89 3.17 2.76
CA ALA A 95 -3.10 2.90 3.97
C ALA A 95 -3.28 1.43 4.40
N GLY A 96 -2.17 0.72 4.56
CA GLY A 96 -2.19 -0.68 4.94
C GLY A 96 -0.79 -1.29 5.02
N LYS A 97 -0.74 -2.56 5.44
CA LYS A 97 0.51 -3.29 5.63
C LYS A 97 1.15 -3.62 4.29
N ALA A 98 2.46 -3.40 4.19
CA ALA A 98 3.27 -3.85 3.05
C ALA A 98 3.15 -5.38 2.89
N GLY A 99 3.00 -5.85 1.65
CA GLY A 99 2.71 -7.25 1.32
C GLY A 99 1.34 -7.38 0.64
N PRO A 100 0.22 -7.50 1.38
CA PRO A 100 -1.11 -7.58 0.78
C PRO A 100 -1.47 -6.36 -0.06
N LEU A 101 -1.09 -5.17 0.39
CA LEU A 101 -1.43 -3.91 -0.28
C LEU A 101 -0.63 -3.68 -1.56
N LEU A 102 0.61 -4.16 -1.58
CA LEU A 102 1.57 -4.00 -2.68
C LEU A 102 2.33 -5.32 -2.82
N ALA A 103 1.74 -6.25 -3.57
CA ALA A 103 2.34 -7.54 -3.85
C ALA A 103 3.62 -7.40 -4.69
N HIS A 104 3.65 -6.38 -5.55
CA HIS A 104 4.80 -6.01 -6.36
C HIS A 104 4.83 -4.50 -6.55
N THR A 105 5.94 -3.99 -7.08
CA THR A 105 6.09 -2.57 -7.32
C THR A 105 5.18 -2.10 -8.46
N PRO A 106 4.82 -0.81 -8.51
CA PRO A 106 4.00 -0.25 -9.58
C PRO A 106 4.55 -0.54 -10.98
N GLU A 107 5.87 -0.54 -11.16
CA GLU A 107 6.49 -0.82 -12.47
C GLU A 107 6.10 -2.20 -13.00
N VAL A 108 6.00 -3.20 -12.11
CA VAL A 108 5.54 -4.55 -12.44
C VAL A 108 4.01 -4.59 -12.60
N CYS A 109 3.26 -3.83 -11.80
CA CYS A 109 1.78 -3.72 -11.89
C CYS A 109 1.36 -3.21 -13.24
N TYR A 110 1.81 -2.01 -13.59
CA TYR A 110 1.31 -1.29 -14.75
C TYR A 110 1.82 -1.88 -16.06
N SER A 111 3.08 -2.36 -16.12
CA SER A 111 3.62 -3.00 -17.34
C SER A 111 2.87 -4.27 -17.74
N SER A 112 2.26 -4.98 -16.78
CA SER A 112 1.51 -6.22 -17.05
C SER A 112 0.09 -5.99 -17.60
N VAL A 113 -0.42 -4.75 -17.61
CA VAL A 113 -1.82 -4.41 -17.95
C VAL A 113 -1.89 -3.35 -19.06
N ASP A 114 -1.04 -3.49 -20.08
CA ASP A 114 -0.98 -2.59 -21.25
C ASP A 114 -0.66 -1.12 -20.90
N TYR A 115 0.13 -0.86 -19.86
CA TYR A 115 0.75 0.44 -19.67
C TYR A 115 2.24 0.36 -20.02
N GLU A 116 2.73 1.42 -20.66
CA GLU A 116 4.14 1.64 -20.91
C GLU A 116 4.71 2.56 -19.82
N CYS A 117 5.87 2.18 -19.28
CA CYS A 117 6.61 3.01 -18.34
C CYS A 117 7.16 4.23 -19.08
N VAL A 118 6.68 5.43 -18.73
CA VAL A 118 7.16 6.70 -19.29
C VAL A 118 8.28 7.27 -18.44
N GLU A 119 8.21 7.06 -17.13
CA GLU A 119 9.21 7.49 -16.17
C GLU A 119 9.43 6.39 -15.12
N PRO A 120 10.66 5.86 -15.01
CA PRO A 120 10.97 4.84 -14.01
C PRO A 120 10.88 5.40 -12.60
N ALA A 121 10.56 4.53 -11.64
CA ALA A 121 10.49 4.91 -10.24
C ALA A 121 11.81 5.51 -9.75
N HIS A 122 11.73 6.68 -9.12
CA HIS A 122 12.87 7.35 -8.50
C HIS A 122 12.48 7.88 -7.11
N PRO A 123 13.43 8.00 -6.19
CA PRO A 123 13.17 8.60 -4.89
C PRO A 123 12.78 10.07 -5.04
N GLU A 124 11.63 10.44 -4.51
CA GLU A 124 11.14 11.81 -4.42
C GLU A 124 10.97 12.19 -2.95
N THR A 125 11.37 13.42 -2.60
CA THR A 125 11.18 13.96 -1.26
C THR A 125 10.09 15.03 -1.27
N ILE A 126 8.95 14.74 -0.63
CA ILE A 126 7.88 15.74 -0.48
C ILE A 126 8.35 16.81 0.51
N ARG A 127 8.46 18.05 0.03
CA ARG A 127 8.90 19.19 0.84
C ARG A 127 7.77 19.66 1.76
N GLY A 128 8.13 20.18 2.94
CA GLY A 128 7.21 20.94 3.79
C GLY A 128 6.62 20.22 5.00
N THR A 129 6.92 18.95 5.24
CA THR A 129 6.42 18.20 6.41
C THR A 129 7.34 18.25 7.63
N GLY A 130 8.66 18.40 7.44
CA GLY A 130 9.65 18.44 8.53
C GLY A 130 9.96 17.10 9.20
N ASP A 131 9.27 16.03 8.80
CA ASP A 131 9.40 14.68 9.37
C ASP A 131 10.43 13.81 8.64
N SER A 132 10.79 12.65 9.20
CA SER A 132 11.65 11.65 8.55
C SER A 132 10.92 10.76 7.52
N ALA A 133 9.61 10.96 7.31
CA ALA A 133 8.75 10.15 6.46
C ALA A 133 8.45 10.80 5.09
N ASN A 134 9.40 11.56 4.55
CA ASN A 134 9.15 12.42 3.37
C ASN A 134 9.62 11.80 2.06
N ALA A 135 10.28 10.64 2.12
CA ALA A 135 10.84 9.96 0.96
C ALA A 135 9.83 8.95 0.41
N PHE A 136 9.48 9.11 -0.86
CA PHE A 136 8.57 8.26 -1.62
C PHE A 136 9.27 7.81 -2.89
N ASN A 137 8.74 6.78 -3.55
CA ASN A 137 9.13 6.47 -4.93
C ASN A 137 8.05 6.99 -5.86
N ALA A 138 8.42 7.83 -6.81
CA ALA A 138 7.54 8.37 -7.82
C ALA A 138 7.93 7.84 -9.20
N GLY A 139 6.92 7.48 -10.00
CA GLY A 139 7.10 7.00 -11.38
C GLY A 139 5.83 7.25 -12.17
N ALA A 140 5.93 7.20 -13.49
CA ALA A 140 4.82 7.48 -14.39
C ALA A 140 4.69 6.41 -15.48
N SER A 141 3.46 5.97 -15.69
CA SER A 141 3.11 5.02 -16.75
C SER A 141 1.97 5.59 -17.58
N ARG A 142 1.96 5.29 -18.88
CA ARG A 142 0.93 5.71 -19.81
C ARG A 142 0.28 4.48 -20.41
N ARG A 143 -1.04 4.52 -20.55
CA ARG A 143 -1.77 3.44 -21.22
C ARG A 143 -1.31 3.31 -22.68
N GLY A 144 -0.97 2.09 -23.09
CA GLY A 144 -0.56 1.77 -24.44
C GLY A 144 -1.71 1.91 -25.45
N PRO A 145 -1.40 2.05 -26.76
CA PRO A 145 -2.37 2.35 -27.81
C PRO A 145 -3.35 1.20 -28.15
N GLY A 146 -3.25 0.02 -27.51
CA GLY A 146 -3.97 -1.20 -27.89
C GLY A 146 -5.38 -1.41 -27.31
N TRP A 147 -5.86 -0.53 -26.43
CA TRP A 147 -7.16 -0.72 -25.77
C TRP A 147 -8.26 0.08 -26.49
N LEU A 148 -8.97 -0.56 -27.42
CA LEU A 148 -10.33 -0.13 -27.76
C LEU A 148 -11.27 -0.61 -26.65
N PRO A 149 -12.13 0.23 -26.08
CA PRO A 149 -13.16 -0.24 -25.16
C PRO A 149 -14.05 -1.23 -25.92
N ILE A 150 -14.18 -2.45 -25.40
CA ILE A 150 -15.28 -3.33 -25.81
C ILE A 150 -16.54 -2.67 -25.26
N ILE A 151 -17.22 -1.90 -26.11
CA ILE A 151 -18.57 -1.43 -25.85
C ILE A 151 -19.43 -2.69 -25.94
N HIS A 152 -19.92 -3.17 -24.80
CA HIS A 152 -21.03 -4.12 -24.78
C HIS A 152 -22.29 -3.32 -25.10
N ASP A 153 -22.82 -3.48 -26.31
CA ASP A 153 -24.19 -3.11 -26.69
C ASP A 153 -25.23 -3.96 -25.93
#